data_AF-N8WSQ2-F1
#
_entry.id   AF-N8WSQ2-F1
#
_cell.length_a   1.000
_cell.length_b   1.000
_cell.length_c   1.000
_cell.angle_alpha   90.00
_cell.angle_beta   90.00
_cell.angle_gamma   90.00
#
_symmetry.space_group_name_H-M   'P 1'
#
loop_
_entity.id
_entity.type
_entity.pdbx_description
1 polymer ?
#
loop_
_entity_poly.entity_id
_entity_poly.type
_entity_poly.pdbx_seq_one_letter_code
_entity_poly.pdbx_strand_id
1 'polypeptide(L)' 'MQQHYFAGVLGLLTLIMMLNLESWLMRALYLGVMMLCLGFFGLTFGTIILIIFTLTIIFYAAVKSVQDNYRLHH' A
#
# COMPACT_ATOMS: atom_id res chain seq x y z
N MET A 1 -3.86 14.39 -7.97
CA MET A 1 -5.22 14.97 -7.80
C MET A 1 -6.29 13.90 -7.50
N GLN A 2 -6.45 12.82 -8.29
CA GLN A 2 -7.53 11.83 -8.09
C GLN A 2 -7.51 11.06 -6.74
N GLN A 3 -6.35 10.78 -6.15
CA GLN A 3 -6.28 10.04 -4.88
C GLN A 3 -6.91 10.77 -3.69
N HIS A 4 -6.80 12.10 -3.63
CA HIS A 4 -7.42 12.87 -2.54
C HIS A 4 -8.94 12.89 -2.64
N TYR A 5 -9.50 12.94 -3.87
CA TYR A 5 -10.93 12.81 -4.07
C TYR A 5 -11.43 11.41 -3.71
N PHE A 6 -10.67 10.37 -4.04
CA PHE A 6 -11.04 8.99 -3.69
C PHE A 6 -11.06 8.76 -2.17
N ALA A 7 -10.04 9.23 -1.46
CA ALA A 7 -10.00 9.17 0.00
C ALA A 7 -11.12 10.01 0.64
N GLY A 8 -11.40 11.19 0.10
CA GLY A 8 -12.49 12.06 0.55
C GLY A 8 -13.87 11.41 0.37
N VAL A 9 -14.13 10.82 -0.80
CA VAL A 9 -15.40 10.12 -1.11
C VAL A 9 -15.57 8.89 -0.21
N LEU A 10 -14.50 8.10 0.01
CA LEU A 10 -14.53 6.97 0.94
C LEU A 10 -14.87 7.43 2.36
N GLY A 11 -14.22 8.48 2.86
CA GLY A 11 -14.51 9.03 4.18
C GLY A 11 -15.95 9.51 4.33
N LEU A 12 -16.48 10.18 3.30
CA LEU A 12 -17.86 10.69 3.29
C LEU A 12 -18.88 9.54 3.24
N LEU A 13 -18.62 8.49 2.46
CA LEU A 13 -19.45 7.28 2.41
C LEU A 13 -19.46 6.54 3.74
N THR A 14 -18.30 6.40 4.39
CA THR A 14 -18.17 5.81 5.73
C THR A 14 -18.99 6.59 6.76
N LEU A 15 -18.94 7.93 6.70
CA LEU A 15 -19.70 8.82 7.59
C LEU A 15 -21.21 8.65 7.40
N ILE A 16 -21.68 8.61 6.15
CA ILE A 16 -23.09 8.37 5.81
C ILE A 16 -23.55 7.00 6.32
N MET A 17 -22.77 5.94 6.09
CA MET A 17 -23.09 4.60 6.58
C MET A 17 -23.13 4.57 8.11
N MET A 18 -22.15 5.15 8.80
CA MET A 18 -22.15 5.22 10.25
C MET A 18 -23.36 5.96 10.81
N LEU A 19 -23.79 7.05 10.19
CA LEU A 19 -25.00 7.79 10.58
C LEU A 19 -26.28 6.96 10.38
N ASN A 20 -26.33 6.14 9.33
CA ASN A 20 -27.47 5.28 8.99
C ASN A 20 -27.56 4.00 9.86
N LEU A 21 -26.44 3.57 10.45
CA LEU A 21 -26.43 2.43 11.38
C LEU A 21 -27.14 2.80 12.69
N GLU A 22 -28.24 2.10 12.98
CA GLU A 22 -29.13 2.33 14.12
C GLU A 22 -28.49 1.94 15.47
N SER A 23 -27.60 0.94 15.45
CA SER A 23 -26.93 0.42 16.64
C SER A 23 -25.46 0.86 16.73
N TRP A 24 -25.08 1.36 17.91
CA TRP A 24 -23.69 1.67 18.27
C TRP A 24 -22.74 0.48 18.14
N LEU A 25 -23.24 -0.75 18.36
CA LEU A 25 -22.47 -1.98 18.20
C LEU A 25 -22.07 -2.20 16.73
N MET A 26 -23.03 -2.04 15.82
CA MET A 26 -22.82 -2.24 14.38
C MET A 26 -21.91 -1.16 13.79
N ARG A 27 -21.98 0.07 14.32
CA ARG A 27 -21.04 1.17 14.02
C ARG A 27 -19.60 0.80 14.37
N ALA A 28 -19.36 0.28 15.57
CA ALA A 28 -18.02 -0.11 16.02
C ALA A 28 -17.45 -1.29 15.20
N LEU A 29 -18.29 -2.30 14.92
CA LEU A 29 -17.91 -3.42 14.05
C LEU A 29 -17.52 -2.97 12.65
N TYR A 30 -18.31 -2.07 12.04
CA TYR A 30 -18.06 -1.56 10.70
C TYR A 30 -16.74 -0.77 10.63
N LEU A 31 -16.48 0.12 11.61
CA LEU A 31 -15.19 0.81 11.72
C LEU A 31 -14.02 -0.16 11.87
N GLY A 32 -14.17 -1.20 12.70
CA GLY A 32 -13.16 -2.22 12.89
C GLY A 32 -12.80 -2.94 11.58
N VAL A 33 -13.81 -3.36 10.81
CA VAL A 33 -13.61 -4.01 9.50
C VAL A 33 -12.94 -3.06 8.51
N MET A 34 -13.35 -1.79 8.46
CA MET A 34 -12.72 -0.77 7.60
C MET A 34 -11.23 -0.59 7.93
N MET A 35 -10.89 -0.48 9.21
CA MET A 35 -9.49 -0.36 9.66
C MET A 35 -8.66 -1.60 9.34
N LEU A 36 -9.25 -2.80 9.50
CA LEU A 36 -8.59 -4.06 9.12
C LEU A 36 -8.34 -4.12 7.61
N CYS A 37 -9.32 -3.73 6.78
CA CYS A 37 -9.15 -3.65 5.34
C CYS A 37 -8.05 -2.64 4.95
N LEU A 38 -8.08 -1.44 5.50
CA LEU A 38 -7.05 -0.41 5.26
C LEU A 38 -5.65 -0.90 5.67
N GLY A 39 -5.55 -1.57 6.82
CA GLY A 39 -4.30 -2.18 7.29
C GLY A 39 -3.79 -3.28 6.34
N PHE A 40 -4.67 -4.15 5.87
CA PHE A 40 -4.31 -5.22 4.93
C PHE A 40 -3.85 -4.68 3.57
N PHE A 41 -4.58 -3.71 3.02
CA PHE A 41 -4.16 -3.02 1.80
C PHE A 41 -2.82 -2.30 1.99
N GLY A 42 -2.64 -1.60 3.11
CA GLY A 42 -1.38 -0.93 3.45
C GLY A 42 -0.20 -1.89 3.55
N LEU A 43 -0.37 -3.03 4.23
CA LEU A 43 0.64 -4.08 4.32
C LEU A 43 0.98 -4.66 2.94
N THR A 44 -0.03 -4.90 2.10
CA THR A 44 0.15 -5.43 0.75
C THR A 44 0.90 -4.44 -0.14
N PHE A 45 0.57 -3.15 -0.09
CA PHE A 45 1.33 -2.12 -0.81
C PHE A 45 2.77 -2.01 -0.27
N GLY A 46 2.95 -2.07 1.04
CA GLY A 46 4.27 -2.03 1.68
C GLY A 46 5.17 -3.18 1.23
N THR A 47 4.66 -4.42 1.20
CA THR A 47 5.42 -5.58 0.74
C THR A 47 5.76 -5.50 -0.74
N ILE A 48 4.83 -5.03 -1.59
CA ILE A 48 5.10 -4.81 -3.02
C ILE A 48 6.23 -3.81 -3.22
N ILE A 49 6.21 -2.67 -2.51
CA ILE A 49 7.27 -1.66 -2.58
C ILE A 49 8.62 -2.25 -2.15
N LEU A 50 8.64 -3.02 -1.06
CA LEU A 50 9.85 -3.65 -0.54
C LEU A 50 10.43 -4.67 -1.55
N ILE A 51 9.58 -5.45 -2.20
CA ILE A 51 9.97 -6.37 -3.28
C ILE A 51 10.59 -5.60 -4.46
N ILE A 52 9.93 -4.54 -4.94
CA ILE A 52 10.44 -3.73 -6.06
C ILE A 52 11.79 -3.11 -5.70
N PHE A 53 11.93 -2.58 -4.48
CA PHE A 53 13.18 -1.99 -4.01
C PHE A 53 14.31 -3.02 -3.94
N THR A 54 14.03 -4.21 -3.40
CA THR A 54 14.99 -5.31 -3.32
C THR A 54 15.44 -5.76 -4.70
N LEU A 55 14.50 -5.95 -5.63
CA LEU A 55 14.81 -6.30 -7.01
C LEU A 55 15.70 -5.24 -7.67
N THR A 56 15.38 -3.96 -7.47
CA THR A 56 16.18 -2.85 -8.01
C THR A 56 17.63 -2.90 -7.53
N ILE A 57 17.86 -3.17 -6.23
CA ILE A 57 19.20 -3.31 -5.67
C ILE A 57 19.94 -4.51 -6.27
N ILE A 58 19.27 -5.66 -6.39
CA ILE A 58 19.86 -6.86 -6.97
C ILE A 58 20.26 -6.60 -8.43
N PHE A 59 19.39 -6.00 -9.22
CA PHE A 59 19.68 -5.63 -10.60
C PHE A 59 20.84 -4.64 -10.70
N TYR A 60 20.86 -3.61 -9.84
CA TYR A 60 21.97 -2.66 -9.80
C TYR A 60 23.30 -3.35 -9.48
N ALA A 61 23.32 -4.23 -8.47
CA ALA A 61 24.51 -4.99 -8.10
C ALA A 61 24.96 -5.94 -9.22
N ALA A 62 24.02 -6.61 -9.88
CA ALA A 62 24.30 -7.49 -11.01
C ALA A 62 24.84 -6.73 -12.23
N VAL A 63 24.27 -5.57 -12.56
CA VAL A 63 24.77 -4.71 -13.63
C VAL A 63 26.19 -4.22 -13.30
N LYS A 64 26.41 -3.76 -12.06
CA LYS A 64 27.73 -3.33 -11.61
C LYS A 64 28.76 -4.44 -11.67
N SER A 65 28.41 -5.67 -11.25
CA SER A 65 29.35 -6.80 -11.28
C SER A 65 29.72 -7.23 -12.70
N VAL A 66 28.78 -7.16 -13.65
CA VAL A 66 29.05 -7.40 -15.07
C VAL A 66 29.96 -6.30 -15.64
N GLN A 67 29.72 -5.04 -15.32
CA GLN A 67 30.56 -3.92 -15.77
C GLN A 67 31.98 -4.00 -15.21
N ASP A 68 32.15 -4.33 -13.94
CA ASP A 68 33.47 -4.52 -13.33
C ASP A 68 34.21 -5.71 -13.98
N ASN A 69 33.52 -6.82 -14.23
CA ASN A 69 34.12 -7.95 -14.94
C ASN A 69 34.54 -7.61 -16.38
N TYR A 70 33.73 -6.82 -17.10
CA TYR A 70 34.09 -6.35 -18.43
C TYR A 70 35.30 -5.41 -18.42
N ARG A 71 35.44 -4.55 -17.40
CA ARG A 71 36.62 -3.67 -17.23
C ARG A 71 37.90 -4.43 -16.86
N LEU A 72 37.80 -5.59 -16.24
CA LEU A 72 38.95 -6.45 -15.88
C LEU A 72 39.45 -7.30 -17.05
N HIS A 73 38.63 -7.49 -18.10
CA HIS A 73 38.95 -8.29 -19.29
C HIS A 73 39.42 -7.45 -20.49
N HIS A 74 39.55 -6.13 -20.33
CA HIS A 74 40.18 -5.19 -21.27
C HIS A 74 41.39 -4.55 -20.59
#